data_AF-A0A6G1GE05-F1
#
_entry.id   AF-A0A6G1GE05-F1
#
_cell.length_a   1.000
_cell.length_b   1.000
_cell.length_c   1.000
_cell.angle_alpha   90.00
_cell.angle_beta   90.00
_cell.angle_gamma   90.00
#
_symmetry.space_group_name_H-M   'P 1'
#
loop_
_entity.id
_entity.type
_entity.pdbx_description
1 polymer ?
#
loop_
_entity_poly.entity_id
_entity_poly.type
_entity_poly.pdbx_seq_one_letter_code
_entity_poly.pdbx_strand_id
1 'polypeptide(L)'
;MMGDAMAFSNPFDFMSLPPEIRLQIYSHLLNPADNIQPHPTHDDCETYHFENLLNLLLTSRTVSDEVARLFYSKNTFVRVETPWEEAQNHIEEQGLIPLICVGEKAERFQRYHLGLEIRCPAYENHMMRHRMGIETHIEPPPSMEFQMPTCKVVILLEHLSAFCRIWFYSDISNPGGLNGHLDLTVHLQNPNATGGVEANAPVPKALQQKLLSPLGAVRGLAEIKFQGEVYKSIEQAVRQEMMKPYVSQEDCLEQSVALKKRGDEVLKDGKTREAIEIYEKAFYAIHITCKGRRRHIWGDAFFDKQLASGTYEGQHGEWIRIMLRLKLVSQVVLAYSTLKEYEEAEFWGMRTIYIMRQRMGVEDDEDTPLIGFPSAGDIGRIYFRTGVAMKEQAKLEDARKLLKVAHDYLPEDQEVIAALRSIGWTPGLTRPF
;
A
#
# COMPACT_ATOMS: atom_id res chain seq x y z
N MET A 1 -53.64 27.22 -28.41
CA MET A 1 -52.71 27.18 -27.26
C MET A 1 -51.50 26.37 -27.66
N MET A 2 -50.53 27.04 -28.30
CA MET A 2 -49.20 26.47 -28.58
C MET A 2 -48.30 26.92 -27.43
N GLY A 3 -47.63 25.95 -26.81
CA GLY A 3 -46.75 26.19 -25.67
C GLY A 3 -45.52 26.98 -26.08
N ASP A 4 -45.20 27.99 -25.27
CA ASP A 4 -43.94 28.70 -25.29
C ASP A 4 -42.78 27.72 -25.10
N ALA A 5 -42.04 27.48 -26.17
CA ALA A 5 -40.70 26.92 -26.08
C ALA A 5 -39.83 27.97 -25.39
N MET A 6 -39.41 27.68 -24.15
CA MET A 6 -38.40 28.49 -23.46
C MET A 6 -37.18 28.64 -24.37
N ALA A 7 -36.92 29.87 -24.81
CA ALA A 7 -35.72 30.21 -25.54
C ALA A 7 -34.52 29.90 -24.64
N PHE A 8 -33.74 28.88 -25.01
CA PHE A 8 -32.44 28.66 -24.40
C PHE A 8 -31.60 29.93 -24.62
N SER A 9 -31.22 30.55 -23.50
CA SER A 9 -30.30 31.68 -23.41
C SER A 9 -29.09 31.50 -24.32
N ASN A 10 -28.65 32.58 -24.97
CA ASN A 10 -27.41 32.60 -25.75
C ASN A 10 -26.27 31.85 -25.02
N PRO A 11 -25.50 31.00 -25.72
CA PRO A 11 -24.39 30.29 -25.10
C PRO A 11 -23.40 31.31 -24.51
N PHE A 12 -22.98 31.06 -23.28
CA PHE A 12 -22.04 31.89 -22.56
C PHE A 12 -20.69 31.93 -23.31
N ASP A 13 -20.23 33.13 -23.67
CA ASP A 13 -18.91 33.30 -24.29
C ASP A 13 -17.81 33.21 -23.23
N PHE A 14 -17.28 32.00 -23.04
CA PHE A 14 -16.23 31.75 -22.06
C PHE A 14 -14.96 32.58 -22.32
N MET A 15 -14.66 32.89 -23.59
CA MET A 15 -13.46 33.65 -23.94
C MET A 15 -13.61 35.15 -23.64
N SER A 16 -14.82 35.65 -23.40
CA SER A 16 -15.05 37.02 -22.94
C SER A 16 -14.69 37.22 -21.46
N LEU A 17 -14.47 36.14 -20.70
CA LEU A 17 -14.02 36.25 -19.30
C LEU A 17 -12.59 36.80 -19.24
N PRO A 18 -12.24 37.59 -18.20
CA PRO A 18 -10.85 37.95 -17.94
C PRO A 18 -9.96 36.73 -17.73
N PRO A 19 -8.67 36.76 -18.15
CA PRO A 19 -7.74 35.65 -17.97
C PRO A 19 -7.66 35.13 -16.53
N GLU A 20 -7.75 36.02 -15.54
CA GLU A 20 -7.70 35.68 -14.12
C GLU A 20 -8.87 34.77 -13.71
N ILE A 21 -10.06 35.04 -14.22
CA ILE A 21 -11.26 34.24 -13.96
C ILE A 21 -11.15 32.89 -14.67
N ARG A 22 -10.69 32.88 -15.93
CA ARG A 22 -10.46 31.62 -16.66
C ARG A 22 -9.44 30.74 -15.93
N LEU A 23 -8.34 31.31 -15.47
CA LEU A 23 -7.32 30.60 -14.68
C LEU A 23 -7.87 30.07 -13.36
N GLN A 24 -8.74 30.80 -12.66
CA GLN A 24 -9.41 30.30 -11.46
C GLN A 24 -10.30 29.09 -11.77
N ILE A 25 -11.08 29.15 -12.86
CA ILE A 25 -11.93 28.04 -13.31
C ILE A 25 -11.07 26.82 -13.65
N TYR A 26 -10.04 26.98 -14.49
CA TYR A 26 -9.10 25.90 -14.80
C TYR A 26 -8.43 25.36 -13.55
N SER A 27 -8.17 26.20 -12.55
CA SER A 27 -7.56 25.82 -11.29
C SER A 27 -8.36 24.76 -10.55
N HIS A 28 -9.69 24.86 -10.56
CA HIS A 28 -10.57 23.86 -9.97
C HIS A 28 -10.62 22.60 -10.83
N LEU A 29 -10.66 22.77 -12.15
CA LEU A 29 -10.71 21.63 -13.07
C LEU A 29 -9.41 20.80 -13.09
N LEU A 30 -8.25 21.43 -12.89
CA LEU A 30 -6.90 20.82 -12.93
C LEU A 30 -6.37 20.37 -11.56
N ASN A 31 -7.19 20.42 -10.53
CA ASN A 31 -6.79 19.94 -9.21
C ASN A 31 -6.76 18.40 -9.20
N PRO A 32 -5.63 17.74 -8.88
CA PRO A 32 -5.52 16.28 -8.86
C PRO A 32 -6.55 15.60 -7.96
N ALA A 33 -6.82 16.19 -6.80
CA ALA A 33 -7.77 15.66 -5.83
C ALA A 33 -9.20 15.58 -6.39
N ASP A 34 -9.55 16.43 -7.36
CA ASP A 34 -10.87 16.46 -7.99
C ASP A 34 -10.95 15.54 -9.23
N ASN A 35 -9.82 14.96 -9.66
CA ASN A 35 -9.70 14.10 -10.84
C ASN A 35 -9.32 12.65 -10.51
N ILE A 36 -9.35 12.28 -9.23
CA ILE A 36 -9.12 10.92 -8.77
C ILE A 36 -10.46 10.18 -8.72
N GLN A 37 -10.52 8.97 -9.30
CA GLN A 37 -11.71 8.13 -9.27
C GLN A 37 -11.33 6.67 -8.95
N PRO A 38 -12.27 5.85 -8.47
CA PRO A 38 -12.05 4.42 -8.31
C PRO A 38 -11.59 3.79 -9.62
N HIS A 39 -10.57 2.94 -9.55
CA HIS A 39 -10.04 2.24 -10.70
C HIS A 39 -11.10 1.28 -11.27
N PRO A 40 -11.34 1.25 -12.60
CA PRO A 40 -12.45 0.51 -13.20
C PRO A 40 -12.40 -1.01 -12.99
N THR A 41 -11.21 -1.58 -12.78
CA THR A 41 -11.00 -3.04 -12.64
C THR A 41 -10.46 -3.46 -11.27
N HIS A 42 -10.13 -2.52 -10.38
CA HIS A 42 -9.51 -2.82 -9.10
C HIS A 42 -10.21 -2.05 -7.99
N ASP A 43 -11.14 -2.71 -7.30
CA ASP A 43 -11.86 -2.15 -6.14
C ASP A 43 -10.85 -1.63 -5.10
N ASP A 44 -10.96 -0.38 -4.64
CA ASP A 44 -10.02 0.30 -3.71
C ASP A 44 -8.72 0.88 -4.31
N CYS A 45 -8.42 0.64 -5.59
CA CYS A 45 -7.40 1.41 -6.31
C CYS A 45 -8.01 2.70 -6.84
N GLU A 46 -7.19 3.71 -6.99
CA GLU A 46 -7.57 5.03 -7.49
C GLU A 46 -6.76 5.32 -8.76
N THR A 47 -7.37 6.01 -9.72
CA THR A 47 -6.70 6.41 -10.95
C THR A 47 -7.07 7.84 -11.32
N TYR A 48 -6.15 8.51 -12.04
CA TYR A 48 -6.36 9.88 -12.48
C TYR A 48 -7.08 9.91 -13.83
N HIS A 49 -8.20 10.62 -13.89
CA HIS A 49 -8.96 10.84 -15.11
C HIS A 49 -8.77 12.26 -15.63
N PHE A 50 -7.61 12.52 -16.23
CA PHE A 50 -7.35 13.81 -16.87
C PHE A 50 -7.89 13.90 -18.31
N GLU A 51 -8.48 12.85 -18.90
CA GLU A 51 -8.84 12.82 -20.33
C GLU A 51 -9.75 13.99 -20.77
N ASN A 52 -10.86 14.22 -20.05
CA ASN A 52 -11.78 15.31 -20.35
C ASN A 52 -11.13 16.69 -20.22
N LEU A 53 -10.10 16.78 -19.38
CA LEU A 53 -9.41 17.99 -19.06
C LEU A 53 -8.26 18.29 -20.04
N LEU A 54 -7.56 17.24 -20.48
CA LEU A 54 -6.55 17.30 -21.52
C LEU A 54 -7.18 17.65 -22.87
N ASN A 55 -8.47 17.34 -23.09
CA ASN A 55 -9.22 17.85 -24.24
C ASN A 55 -9.28 19.39 -24.29
N LEU A 56 -9.20 20.09 -23.14
CA LEU A 56 -9.10 21.55 -23.14
C LEU A 56 -7.83 22.05 -23.83
N LEU A 57 -6.73 21.30 -23.74
CA LEU A 57 -5.46 21.62 -24.43
C LEU A 57 -5.60 21.57 -25.96
N LEU A 58 -6.66 20.94 -26.47
CA LEU A 58 -6.90 20.80 -27.91
C LEU A 58 -7.86 21.87 -28.48
N THR A 59 -8.43 22.72 -27.63
CA THR A 59 -9.48 23.68 -28.04
C THR A 59 -8.95 24.89 -28.80
N SER A 60 -7.98 25.61 -28.23
CA SER A 60 -7.31 26.76 -28.85
C SER A 60 -5.91 26.94 -28.30
N ARG A 61 -5.04 27.67 -29.00
CA ARG A 61 -3.67 27.94 -28.52
C ARG A 61 -3.66 28.69 -27.19
N THR A 62 -4.51 29.71 -27.04
CA THR A 62 -4.60 30.49 -25.81
C THR A 62 -5.02 29.63 -24.62
N VAL A 63 -6.08 28.82 -24.79
CA VAL A 63 -6.55 27.90 -23.75
C VAL A 63 -5.47 26.86 -23.45
N SER A 64 -4.84 26.30 -24.48
CA SER A 64 -3.73 25.34 -24.33
C SER A 64 -2.59 25.91 -23.50
N ASP A 65 -2.13 27.12 -23.79
CA ASP A 65 -1.02 27.74 -23.07
C ASP A 65 -1.39 28.07 -21.61
N GLU A 66 -2.60 28.60 -21.37
CA GLU A 66 -3.13 28.89 -20.04
C GLU A 66 -3.27 27.62 -19.19
N VAL A 67 -3.92 26.59 -19.74
CA VAL A 67 -4.17 25.31 -19.08
C VAL A 67 -2.87 24.54 -18.86
N ALA A 68 -1.97 24.47 -19.85
CA ALA A 68 -0.69 23.79 -19.67
C ALA A 68 0.14 24.46 -18.58
N ARG A 69 0.25 25.80 -18.60
CA ARG A 69 0.98 26.53 -17.55
C ARG A 69 0.40 26.24 -16.17
N LEU A 70 -0.93 26.24 -16.04
CA LEU A 70 -1.57 25.97 -14.76
C LEU A 70 -1.40 24.50 -14.32
N PHE A 71 -1.54 23.55 -15.25
CA PHE A 71 -1.38 22.13 -14.99
C PHE A 71 0.02 21.82 -14.45
N TYR A 72 1.08 22.25 -15.14
CA TYR A 72 2.47 21.97 -14.73
C TYR A 72 2.96 22.80 -13.54
N SER A 73 2.29 23.92 -13.21
CA SER A 73 2.60 24.68 -11.99
C SER A 73 1.91 24.10 -10.75
N LYS A 74 0.74 23.45 -10.92
CA LYS A 74 0.03 22.76 -9.83
C LYS A 74 0.53 21.34 -9.59
N ASN A 75 1.09 20.70 -10.62
CA ASN A 75 1.46 19.29 -10.58
C ASN A 75 2.97 19.10 -10.64
N THR A 76 3.51 18.43 -9.63
CA THR A 76 4.90 17.98 -9.62
C THR A 76 4.94 16.49 -9.91
N PHE A 77 5.55 16.13 -11.04
CA PHE A 77 5.65 14.74 -11.48
C PHE A 77 6.99 14.10 -11.12
N VAL A 78 6.93 12.82 -10.76
CA VAL A 78 8.08 11.93 -10.55
C VAL A 78 7.98 10.80 -11.57
N ARG A 79 9.06 10.54 -12.31
CA ARG A 79 9.16 9.39 -13.19
C ARG A 79 10.00 8.31 -12.52
N VAL A 80 9.50 7.09 -12.48
CA VAL A 80 10.22 5.91 -11.97
C VAL A 80 10.50 4.98 -13.13
N GLU A 81 11.73 4.52 -13.23
CA GLU A 81 12.21 3.58 -14.23
C GLU A 81 12.86 2.39 -13.54
N THR A 82 12.51 1.18 -13.96
CA THR A 82 12.93 -0.06 -13.29
C THR A 82 12.96 -1.25 -14.26
N PRO A 83 13.83 -2.25 -14.06
CA PRO A 83 13.94 -3.39 -14.98
C PRO A 83 12.84 -4.45 -14.85
N TRP A 84 11.94 -4.36 -13.85
CA TRP A 84 10.86 -5.33 -13.66
C TRP A 84 9.55 -4.83 -14.26
N GLU A 85 8.94 -5.65 -15.12
CA GLU A 85 7.65 -5.33 -15.76
C GLU A 85 6.50 -5.36 -14.75
N GLU A 86 6.60 -6.21 -13.72
CA GLU A 86 5.61 -6.36 -12.65
C GLU A 86 5.58 -5.16 -11.69
N ALA A 87 6.53 -4.24 -11.80
CA ALA A 87 6.61 -3.07 -10.92
C ALA A 87 5.37 -2.18 -11.02
N GLN A 88 4.71 -2.12 -12.18
CA GLN A 88 3.44 -1.40 -12.32
C GLN A 88 2.39 -1.94 -11.35
N ASN A 89 2.10 -3.24 -11.41
CA ASN A 89 1.10 -3.88 -10.55
C ASN A 89 1.49 -3.74 -9.07
N HIS A 90 2.79 -3.83 -8.77
CA HIS A 90 3.30 -3.65 -7.41
C HIS A 90 3.00 -2.25 -6.86
N ILE A 91 3.25 -1.21 -7.65
CA ILE A 91 3.01 0.19 -7.26
C ILE A 91 1.52 0.50 -7.18
N GLU A 92 0.73 0.05 -8.15
CA GLU A 92 -0.69 0.37 -8.27
C GLU A 92 -1.56 -0.46 -7.32
N GLU A 93 -1.39 -1.78 -7.29
CA GLU A 93 -2.27 -2.66 -6.50
C GLU A 93 -1.83 -2.81 -5.05
N GLN A 94 -0.52 -3.01 -4.83
CA GLN A 94 0.02 -3.26 -3.48
C GLN A 94 0.36 -1.94 -2.78
N GLY A 95 0.76 -0.95 -3.57
CA GLY A 95 1.01 0.40 -3.12
C GLY A 95 -0.22 1.29 -3.01
N LEU A 96 -1.27 0.97 -3.76
CA LEU A 96 -2.46 1.79 -3.89
C LEU A 96 -2.11 3.21 -4.33
N ILE A 97 -1.14 3.31 -5.25
CA ILE A 97 -0.62 4.55 -5.81
C ILE A 97 -1.22 4.75 -7.20
N PRO A 98 -2.02 5.81 -7.40
CA PRO A 98 -2.52 6.18 -8.72
C PRO A 98 -1.36 6.55 -9.66
N LEU A 99 -1.38 5.94 -10.84
CA LEU A 99 -0.40 6.22 -11.89
C LEU A 99 -0.96 7.26 -12.87
N ILE A 100 -0.13 8.22 -13.28
CA ILE A 100 -0.49 9.22 -14.31
C ILE A 100 -0.40 8.60 -15.71
N CYS A 101 0.70 7.89 -15.97
CA CYS A 101 0.90 7.12 -17.20
C CYS A 101 1.98 6.05 -17.00
N VAL A 102 1.97 5.06 -17.90
CA VAL A 102 2.86 3.90 -17.87
C VAL A 102 3.40 3.59 -19.28
N GLY A 103 4.49 2.82 -19.35
CA GLY A 103 5.06 2.31 -20.59
C GLY A 103 5.48 3.42 -21.56
N GLU A 104 5.11 3.29 -22.83
CA GLU A 104 5.49 4.24 -23.90
C GLU A 104 5.01 5.68 -23.61
N LYS A 105 3.86 5.83 -22.94
CA LYS A 105 3.37 7.17 -22.54
C LYS A 105 4.27 7.79 -21.48
N ALA A 106 4.75 7.00 -20.51
CA ALA A 106 5.69 7.46 -19.48
C ALA A 106 7.09 7.73 -20.06
N GLU A 107 7.52 6.96 -21.05
CA GLU A 107 8.76 7.19 -21.78
C GLU A 107 8.78 8.54 -22.51
N ARG A 108 7.69 8.85 -23.22
CA ARG A 108 7.53 10.12 -23.92
C ARG A 108 7.30 11.31 -22.96
N PHE A 109 7.04 11.06 -21.68
CA PHE A 109 6.81 12.10 -20.68
C PHE A 109 8.13 12.73 -20.22
N GLN A 110 8.38 13.97 -20.67
CA GLN A 110 9.62 14.71 -20.36
C GLN A 110 9.44 15.78 -19.27
N ARG A 111 8.21 16.13 -18.89
CA ARG A 111 7.91 17.22 -17.94
C ARG A 111 7.84 16.76 -16.48
N TYR A 112 8.85 16.01 -16.03
CA TYR A 112 8.99 15.57 -14.63
C TYR A 112 10.09 16.35 -13.90
N HIS A 113 9.96 16.48 -12.59
CA HIS A 113 10.97 17.17 -11.75
C HIS A 113 12.03 16.21 -11.21
N LEU A 114 11.63 14.96 -10.96
CA LEU A 114 12.47 13.91 -10.40
C LEU A 114 12.34 12.65 -11.25
N GLY A 115 13.46 12.14 -11.75
CA GLY A 115 13.58 10.82 -12.35
C GLY A 115 14.30 9.88 -11.39
N LEU A 116 13.72 8.72 -11.12
CA LEU A 116 14.33 7.65 -10.34
C LEU A 116 14.61 6.49 -11.29
N GLU A 117 15.88 6.27 -11.61
CA GLU A 117 16.32 5.16 -12.45
C GLU A 117 16.90 4.08 -11.55
N ILE A 118 16.15 3.01 -11.38
CA ILE A 118 16.49 1.85 -10.56
C ILE A 118 17.08 0.79 -11.49
N ARG A 119 18.30 0.34 -11.20
CA ARG A 119 19.01 -0.68 -11.97
C ARG A 119 19.40 -1.85 -11.11
N CYS A 120 19.51 -3.02 -11.72
CA CYS A 120 20.03 -4.21 -11.05
C CYS A 120 21.08 -4.86 -11.96
N PRO A 121 22.37 -4.47 -11.85
CA PRO A 121 23.40 -4.92 -12.78
C PRO A 121 23.52 -6.45 -12.87
N ALA A 122 23.34 -7.16 -11.75
CA ALA A 122 23.38 -8.62 -11.73
C ALA A 122 22.24 -9.25 -12.55
N TYR A 123 21.02 -8.72 -12.40
CA TYR A 123 19.85 -9.16 -13.17
C TYR A 123 19.98 -8.82 -14.65
N GLU A 124 20.40 -7.59 -14.97
CA GLU A 124 20.64 -7.15 -16.34
C GLU A 124 21.66 -8.06 -17.04
N ASN A 125 22.79 -8.36 -16.38
CA ASN A 125 23.79 -9.28 -16.89
C ASN A 125 23.25 -10.71 -17.10
N HIS A 126 22.45 -11.21 -16.16
CA HIS A 126 21.82 -12.53 -16.27
C HIS A 126 20.87 -12.60 -17.48
N MET A 127 19.99 -11.60 -17.63
CA MET A 127 19.03 -11.52 -18.73
C MET A 127 19.72 -11.38 -20.08
N MET A 128 20.77 -10.56 -20.17
CA MET A 128 21.56 -10.44 -21.40
C MET A 128 22.17 -11.79 -21.82
N ARG A 129 22.77 -12.54 -20.88
CA ARG A 129 23.33 -13.86 -21.16
C ARG A 129 22.27 -14.85 -21.66
N HIS A 130 21.12 -14.89 -21.00
CA HIS A 130 20.01 -15.75 -21.39
C HIS A 130 19.49 -15.41 -22.80
N ARG A 131 19.37 -14.13 -23.14
CA ARG A 131 18.87 -13.69 -24.46
C ARG A 131 19.86 -13.97 -25.59
N MET A 132 21.15 -13.92 -25.30
CA MET A 132 22.20 -14.20 -26.29
C MET A 132 22.52 -15.70 -26.44
N GLY A 133 21.89 -16.59 -25.67
CA GLY A 133 22.19 -18.03 -25.69
C GLY A 133 23.64 -18.33 -25.28
N ILE A 134 24.26 -17.44 -24.51
CA ILE A 134 25.66 -17.57 -24.08
C ILE A 134 25.67 -18.39 -22.78
N GLU A 135 26.30 -19.58 -22.83
CA GLU A 135 26.58 -20.39 -21.64
C GLU A 135 27.41 -19.59 -20.62
N THR A 136 27.25 -19.91 -19.34
CA THR A 136 27.58 -19.11 -18.13
C THR A 136 29.02 -18.61 -17.95
N HIS A 137 29.93 -18.81 -18.91
CA HIS A 137 31.38 -18.60 -18.77
C HIS A 137 32.01 -17.58 -19.75
N ILE A 138 31.24 -16.89 -20.60
CA ILE A 138 31.78 -15.88 -21.51
C ILE A 138 31.19 -14.50 -21.17
N GLU A 139 32.05 -13.54 -20.84
CA GLU A 139 31.63 -12.15 -20.62
C GLU A 139 31.15 -11.52 -21.93
N PRO A 140 30.01 -10.79 -21.92
CA PRO A 140 29.55 -10.09 -23.11
C PRO A 140 30.58 -9.04 -23.56
N PRO A 141 30.78 -8.85 -24.87
CA PRO A 141 31.73 -7.87 -25.38
C PRO A 141 31.35 -6.44 -24.94
N PRO A 142 32.32 -5.60 -24.53
CA PRO A 142 32.07 -4.28 -23.91
C PRO A 142 31.45 -3.21 -24.84
N SER A 143 31.23 -3.51 -26.12
CA SER A 143 30.76 -2.56 -27.14
C SER A 143 29.28 -2.71 -27.52
N MET A 144 28.51 -3.56 -26.84
CA MET A 144 27.09 -3.76 -27.14
C MET A 144 26.23 -3.14 -26.03
N GLU A 145 25.72 -1.93 -26.26
CA GLU A 145 24.68 -1.33 -25.42
C GLU A 145 23.36 -2.07 -25.65
N PHE A 146 23.06 -3.07 -24.81
CA PHE A 146 21.76 -3.70 -24.80
C PHE A 146 20.82 -2.89 -23.90
N GLN A 147 19.86 -2.18 -24.50
CA GLN A 147 18.75 -1.60 -23.74
C GLN A 147 17.77 -2.72 -23.37
N MET A 148 17.81 -3.11 -22.09
CA MET A 148 16.77 -3.95 -21.50
C MET A 148 15.44 -3.18 -21.54
N PRO A 149 14.31 -3.85 -21.82
CA PRO A 149 13.01 -3.22 -21.63
C PRO A 149 12.89 -2.80 -20.16
N THR A 150 12.63 -1.52 -19.94
CA THR A 150 12.40 -0.96 -18.60
C THR A 150 10.93 -0.60 -18.44
N CYS A 151 10.38 -0.91 -17.28
CA CYS A 151 9.09 -0.40 -16.86
C CYS A 151 9.25 1.06 -16.43
N LYS A 152 8.54 1.95 -17.13
CA LYS A 152 8.51 3.39 -16.82
C LYS A 152 7.10 3.76 -16.36
N VAL A 153 7.02 4.44 -15.21
CA VAL A 153 5.76 4.94 -14.65
C VAL A 153 5.92 6.39 -14.20
N VAL A 154 4.84 7.16 -14.23
CA VAL A 154 4.79 8.53 -13.72
C VAL A 154 3.79 8.62 -12.58
N ILE A 155 4.22 9.19 -11.46
CA ILE A 155 3.39 9.46 -10.28
C ILE A 155 3.46 10.95 -9.92
N LEU A 156 2.51 11.41 -9.10
CA LEU A 156 2.60 12.74 -8.48
C LEU A 156 3.51 12.70 -7.26
N LEU A 157 4.14 13.84 -6.96
CA LEU A 157 5.00 14.03 -5.78
C LEU A 157 4.31 13.63 -4.47
N GLU A 158 3.00 13.84 -4.33
CA GLU A 158 2.24 13.46 -3.14
C GLU A 158 2.31 11.95 -2.84
N HIS A 159 2.51 11.11 -3.88
CA HIS A 159 2.62 9.66 -3.76
C HIS A 159 4.05 9.15 -3.60
N LEU A 160 5.05 10.02 -3.71
CA LEU A 160 6.46 9.62 -3.64
C LEU A 160 6.82 8.96 -2.30
N SER A 161 6.25 9.44 -1.20
CA SER A 161 6.48 8.84 0.13
C SER A 161 5.88 7.43 0.21
N ALA A 162 4.68 7.23 -0.34
CA ALA A 162 4.07 5.91 -0.42
C ALA A 162 4.90 4.97 -1.30
N PHE A 163 5.42 5.47 -2.42
CA PHE A 163 6.31 4.72 -3.31
C PHE A 163 7.57 4.23 -2.59
N CYS A 164 8.29 5.12 -1.91
CA CYS A 164 9.48 4.75 -1.14
C CYS A 164 9.17 3.75 -0.02
N ARG A 165 7.97 3.81 0.57
CA ARG A 165 7.53 2.85 1.58
C ARG A 165 7.28 1.46 1.00
N ILE A 166 6.70 1.35 -0.19
CA ILE A 166 6.54 0.06 -0.87
C ILE A 166 7.90 -0.51 -1.21
N TRP A 167 8.81 0.31 -1.73
CA TRP A 167 10.18 -0.12 -2.00
C TRP A 167 10.86 -0.65 -0.73
N PHE A 168 10.73 0.04 0.40
CA PHE A 168 11.18 -0.49 1.70
C PHE A 168 10.61 -1.89 1.98
N TYR A 169 9.30 -2.09 1.77
CA TYR A 169 8.69 -3.40 1.96
C TYR A 169 9.20 -4.45 0.96
N SER A 170 9.41 -4.09 -0.30
CA SER A 170 10.01 -4.98 -1.29
C SER A 170 11.41 -5.43 -0.85
N ASP A 171 12.22 -4.50 -0.33
CA ASP A 171 13.57 -4.80 0.14
C ASP A 171 13.58 -5.85 1.25
N ILE A 172 12.82 -5.61 2.32
CA ILE A 172 12.82 -6.49 3.49
C ILE A 172 12.04 -7.80 3.27
N SER A 173 11.22 -7.88 2.22
CA SER A 173 10.49 -9.11 1.87
C SER A 173 11.36 -10.11 1.12
N ASN A 174 12.50 -9.69 0.56
CA ASN A 174 13.43 -10.57 -0.15
C ASN A 174 14.52 -11.12 0.79
N PRO A 175 14.82 -12.43 0.76
CA PRO A 175 15.92 -13.00 1.53
C PRO A 175 17.25 -12.29 1.21
N GLY A 176 17.92 -11.79 2.25
CA GLY A 176 19.20 -11.06 2.11
C GLY A 176 19.07 -9.57 1.75
N GLY A 177 17.84 -9.08 1.51
CA GLY A 177 17.60 -7.70 1.07
C GLY A 177 17.73 -7.55 -0.45
N LEU A 178 16.80 -6.81 -1.05
CA LEU A 178 16.83 -6.49 -2.48
C LEU A 178 17.85 -5.39 -2.78
N ASN A 179 17.89 -4.37 -1.92
CA ASN A 179 18.57 -3.09 -2.19
C ASN A 179 20.08 -3.26 -2.34
N GLY A 180 20.69 -4.25 -1.68
CA GLY A 180 22.11 -4.55 -1.82
C GLY A 180 22.54 -4.95 -3.25
N HIS A 181 21.57 -5.18 -4.15
CA HIS A 181 21.78 -5.49 -5.55
C HIS A 181 21.34 -4.37 -6.50
N LEU A 182 20.90 -3.23 -5.95
CA LEU A 182 20.30 -2.14 -6.71
C LEU A 182 21.16 -0.89 -6.72
N ASP A 183 21.23 -0.29 -7.90
CA ASP A 183 21.78 1.05 -8.10
C ASP A 183 20.63 2.01 -8.36
N LEU A 184 20.70 3.20 -7.76
CA LEU A 184 19.75 4.28 -7.98
C LEU A 184 20.45 5.50 -8.60
N THR A 185 19.99 5.92 -9.76
CA THR A 185 20.33 7.24 -10.31
C THR A 185 19.13 8.19 -10.15
N VAL A 186 19.37 9.27 -9.41
CA VAL A 186 18.40 10.32 -9.14
C VAL A 186 18.65 11.49 -10.08
N HIS A 187 17.71 11.73 -10.99
CA HIS A 187 17.76 12.81 -11.98
C HIS A 187 16.88 13.96 -11.52
N LEU A 188 17.48 15.11 -11.21
CA LEU A 188 16.73 16.31 -10.83
C LEU A 188 16.76 17.34 -11.96
N GLN A 189 15.59 17.77 -12.41
CA GLN A 189 15.46 18.77 -13.46
C GLN A 189 14.28 19.71 -13.21
N ASN A 190 14.34 20.91 -13.78
CA ASN A 190 13.25 21.87 -13.70
C ASN A 190 12.52 21.94 -15.06
N PRO A 191 11.40 21.23 -15.25
CA PRO A 191 10.68 21.22 -16.53
C PRO A 191 9.99 22.56 -16.84
N ASN A 192 9.91 23.47 -15.86
CA ASN A 192 9.30 24.79 -15.98
C ASN A 192 10.32 25.89 -16.30
N ALA A 193 11.62 25.55 -16.41
CA ALA A 193 12.64 26.46 -16.87
C ALA A 193 12.34 26.91 -18.31
N THR A 194 11.88 28.15 -18.47
CA THR A 194 11.61 28.71 -19.80
C THR A 194 12.92 28.91 -20.55
N GLY A 195 12.99 28.42 -21.80
CA GLY A 195 14.19 28.51 -22.62
C GLY A 195 14.76 29.93 -22.69
N GLY A 196 16.07 30.08 -22.48
CA GLY A 196 16.77 31.36 -22.34
C GLY A 196 17.87 31.30 -21.27
N VAL A 197 18.19 32.44 -20.65
CA VAL A 197 19.17 32.55 -19.52
C VAL A 197 18.79 31.67 -18.31
N GLU A 198 17.51 31.33 -18.21
CA GLU A 198 16.92 30.50 -17.13
C GLU A 198 16.72 29.03 -17.53
N ALA A 199 17.20 28.58 -18.71
CA ALA A 199 17.02 27.19 -19.19
C ALA A 199 17.61 26.13 -18.25
N ASN A 200 18.54 26.52 -17.37
CA ASN A 200 19.14 25.67 -16.34
C ASN A 200 18.74 26.08 -14.92
N ALA A 201 17.63 26.82 -14.74
CA ALA A 201 17.22 27.29 -13.43
C ALA A 201 17.03 26.09 -12.47
N PRO A 202 17.75 26.04 -11.33
CA PRO A 202 17.66 24.92 -10.41
C PRO A 202 16.24 24.77 -9.88
N VAL A 203 15.85 23.53 -9.57
CA VAL A 203 14.63 23.27 -8.82
C VAL A 203 14.72 24.00 -7.47
N PRO A 204 13.71 24.78 -7.06
CA PRO A 204 13.75 25.52 -5.80
C PRO A 204 14.07 24.61 -4.61
N LYS A 205 14.91 25.08 -3.68
CA LYS A 205 15.38 24.30 -2.52
C LYS A 205 14.26 23.60 -1.74
N ALA A 206 13.14 24.31 -1.52
CA ALA A 206 11.99 23.75 -0.81
C ALA A 206 11.33 22.58 -1.57
N LEU A 207 11.30 22.65 -2.90
CA LEU A 207 10.78 21.57 -3.73
C LEU A 207 11.77 20.40 -3.81
N GLN A 208 13.08 20.67 -3.91
CA GLN A 208 14.09 19.62 -3.80
C GLN A 208 13.99 18.85 -2.49
N GLN A 209 13.74 19.55 -1.37
CA GLN A 209 13.56 18.91 -0.08
C GLN A 209 12.39 17.92 -0.11
N LYS A 210 11.25 18.31 -0.70
CA LYS A 210 10.08 17.43 -0.83
C LYS A 210 10.32 16.26 -1.78
N LEU A 211 11.08 16.47 -2.86
CA LEU A 211 11.40 15.45 -3.86
C LEU A 211 12.42 14.43 -3.33
N LEU A 212 13.39 14.86 -2.53
CA LEU A 212 14.52 14.01 -2.16
C LEU A 212 14.39 13.41 -0.76
N SER A 213 13.73 14.08 0.20
CA SER A 213 13.62 13.55 1.57
C SER A 213 12.96 12.17 1.69
N PRO A 214 11.94 11.80 0.87
CA PRO A 214 11.34 10.48 0.96
C PRO A 214 12.31 9.34 0.62
N LEU A 215 13.37 9.60 -0.17
CA LEU A 215 14.38 8.59 -0.52
C LEU A 215 15.19 8.13 0.70
N GLY A 216 15.17 8.87 1.82
CA GLY A 216 15.78 8.44 3.08
C GLY A 216 15.21 7.14 3.65
N ALA A 217 14.00 6.74 3.23
CA ALA A 217 13.40 5.45 3.61
C ALA A 217 14.00 4.26 2.83
N VAL A 218 14.65 4.49 1.70
CA VAL A 218 15.30 3.46 0.88
C VAL A 218 16.74 3.31 1.36
N ARG A 219 17.10 2.13 1.86
CA ARG A 219 18.38 1.93 2.56
C ARG A 219 19.11 0.72 2.02
N GLY A 220 20.42 0.66 2.24
CA GLY A 220 21.23 -0.47 1.81
C GLY A 220 21.36 -0.64 0.30
N LEU A 221 21.18 0.42 -0.48
CA LEU A 221 21.46 0.41 -1.93
C LEU A 221 22.95 0.13 -2.18
N ALA A 222 23.27 -0.59 -3.25
CA ALA A 222 24.66 -0.80 -3.68
C ALA A 222 25.31 0.53 -4.10
N GLU A 223 24.61 1.34 -4.90
CA GLU A 223 25.05 2.66 -5.29
C GLU A 223 23.91 3.67 -5.38
N ILE A 224 24.20 4.93 -5.06
CA ILE A 224 23.29 6.06 -5.32
C ILE A 224 24.03 7.26 -5.90
N LYS A 225 23.56 7.70 -7.08
CA LYS A 225 24.08 8.84 -7.84
C LYS A 225 23.03 9.93 -7.92
N PHE A 226 23.43 11.18 -7.72
CA PHE A 226 22.58 12.34 -7.94
C PHE A 226 23.06 13.08 -9.19
N GLN A 227 22.15 13.36 -10.12
CA GLN A 227 22.38 14.10 -11.35
C GLN A 227 21.51 15.36 -11.36
N GLY A 228 22.05 16.44 -11.92
CA GLY A 228 21.45 17.78 -11.87
C GLY A 228 21.93 18.63 -10.70
N GLU A 229 21.36 19.84 -10.57
CA GLU A 229 21.76 20.80 -9.54
C GLU A 229 21.10 20.52 -8.18
N VAL A 230 21.71 19.61 -7.41
CA VAL A 230 21.23 19.25 -6.06
C VAL A 230 21.95 20.06 -4.98
N TYR A 231 21.19 20.63 -4.03
CA TYR A 231 21.80 21.26 -2.86
C TYR A 231 22.52 20.23 -1.99
N LYS A 232 23.83 20.41 -1.78
CA LYS A 232 24.66 19.52 -0.94
C LYS A 232 24.07 19.26 0.45
N SER A 233 23.46 20.27 1.07
CA SER A 233 22.80 20.13 2.38
C SER A 233 21.66 19.11 2.37
N ILE A 234 20.91 19.04 1.27
CA ILE A 234 19.78 18.12 1.12
C ILE A 234 20.30 16.72 0.81
N GLU A 235 21.24 16.60 -0.14
CA GLU A 235 21.87 15.33 -0.47
C GLU A 235 22.49 14.66 0.77
N GLN A 236 23.26 15.42 1.56
CA GLN A 236 23.86 14.91 2.79
C GLN A 236 22.81 14.45 3.79
N ALA A 237 21.73 15.20 3.97
CA ALA A 237 20.64 14.82 4.88
C ALA A 237 19.95 13.52 4.42
N VAL A 238 19.70 13.38 3.11
CA VAL A 238 19.13 12.15 2.54
C VAL A 238 20.07 10.97 2.76
N ARG A 239 21.37 11.10 2.42
CA ARG A 239 22.36 10.04 2.64
C ARG A 239 22.49 9.67 4.12
N GLN A 240 22.45 10.64 5.03
CA GLN A 240 22.45 10.39 6.47
C GLN A 240 21.23 9.58 6.93
N GLU A 241 20.05 9.88 6.39
CA GLU A 241 18.85 9.11 6.69
C GLU A 241 18.93 7.68 6.14
N MET A 242 19.44 7.51 4.91
CA MET A 242 19.63 6.20 4.28
C MET A 242 20.62 5.29 5.02
N MET A 243 21.58 5.88 5.76
CA MET A 243 22.56 5.13 6.55
C MET A 243 21.99 4.60 7.88
N LYS A 244 20.82 5.07 8.33
CA LYS A 244 20.23 4.58 9.57
C LYS A 244 19.76 3.14 9.38
N PRO A 245 20.08 2.19 10.27
CA PRO A 245 19.56 0.83 10.16
C PRO A 245 18.03 0.83 10.25
N TYR A 246 17.38 -0.11 9.58
CA TYR A 246 15.95 -0.35 9.76
C TYR A 246 15.66 -0.65 11.24
N VAL A 247 14.42 -0.36 11.64
CA VAL A 247 13.91 -0.76 12.95
C VAL A 247 14.06 -2.28 13.07
N SER A 248 14.53 -2.77 14.22
CA SER A 248 14.78 -4.20 14.42
C SER A 248 13.48 -5.01 14.42
N GLN A 249 13.57 -6.34 14.24
CA GLN A 249 12.38 -7.19 14.35
C GLN A 249 11.78 -7.11 15.75
N GLU A 250 12.65 -7.13 16.76
CA GLU A 250 12.33 -7.03 18.18
C GLU A 250 11.52 -5.76 18.45
N ASP A 251 12.04 -4.60 18.03
CA ASP A 251 11.37 -3.31 18.23
C ASP A 251 10.01 -3.27 17.52
N CYS A 252 9.90 -3.81 16.30
CA CYS A 252 8.64 -3.90 15.57
C CYS A 252 7.58 -4.73 16.33
N LEU A 253 7.99 -5.89 16.86
CA LEU A 253 7.11 -6.77 17.64
C LEU A 253 6.72 -6.14 18.97
N GLU A 254 7.66 -5.53 19.70
CA GLU A 254 7.40 -4.85 20.96
C GLU A 254 6.50 -3.62 20.80
N GLN A 255 6.72 -2.84 19.74
CA GLN A 255 5.86 -1.72 19.38
C GLN A 255 4.42 -2.18 19.09
N SER A 256 4.24 -3.28 18.36
CA SER A 256 2.92 -3.84 18.09
C SER A 256 2.21 -4.28 19.37
N VAL A 257 2.92 -4.91 20.31
CA VAL A 257 2.38 -5.28 21.64
C VAL A 257 1.95 -4.04 22.42
N ALA A 258 2.78 -3.00 22.45
CA ALA A 258 2.48 -1.76 23.15
C ALA A 258 1.25 -1.06 22.56
N LEU A 259 1.16 -0.99 21.23
CA LEU A 259 0.01 -0.42 20.53
C LEU A 259 -1.25 -1.25 20.77
N LYS A 260 -1.18 -2.58 20.71
CA LYS A 260 -2.31 -3.45 21.05
C LYS A 260 -2.80 -3.16 22.47
N LYS A 261 -1.91 -3.12 23.46
CA LYS A 261 -2.27 -2.86 24.85
C LYS A 261 -2.98 -1.51 25.01
N ARG A 262 -2.44 -0.47 24.37
CA ARG A 262 -3.06 0.85 24.33
C ARG A 262 -4.44 0.81 23.67
N GLY A 263 -4.59 0.08 22.56
CA GLY A 263 -5.88 -0.12 21.91
C GLY A 263 -6.89 -0.80 22.84
N ASP A 264 -6.47 -1.81 23.61
CA ASP A 264 -7.32 -2.49 24.60
C ASP A 264 -7.77 -1.55 25.72
N GLU A 265 -6.90 -0.64 26.17
CA GLU A 265 -7.24 0.39 27.16
C GLU A 265 -8.27 1.38 26.59
N VAL A 266 -8.03 1.90 25.39
CA VAL A 266 -8.94 2.82 24.68
C VAL A 266 -10.30 2.16 24.38
N LEU A 267 -10.30 0.86 24.06
CA LEU A 267 -11.52 0.09 23.83
C LEU A 267 -12.34 -0.03 25.13
N LYS A 268 -11.69 -0.29 26.28
CA LYS A 268 -12.36 -0.36 27.59
C LYS A 268 -12.98 0.98 28.00
N ASP A 269 -12.37 2.09 27.58
CA ASP A 269 -12.89 3.44 27.81
C ASP A 269 -14.08 3.80 26.88
N GLY A 270 -14.55 2.85 26.06
CA GLY A 270 -15.69 3.02 25.15
C GLY A 270 -15.38 3.78 23.86
N LYS A 271 -14.11 4.14 23.62
CA LYS A 271 -13.67 4.85 22.41
C LYS A 271 -13.34 3.86 21.29
N THR A 272 -14.34 3.10 20.86
CA THR A 272 -14.13 1.93 20.01
C THR A 272 -13.51 2.23 18.65
N ARG A 273 -13.88 3.32 17.98
CA ARG A 273 -13.27 3.72 16.69
C ARG A 273 -11.79 4.08 16.83
N GLU A 274 -11.44 4.85 17.86
CA GLU A 274 -10.03 5.19 18.16
C GLU A 274 -9.21 3.92 18.46
N ALA A 275 -9.80 2.94 19.15
CA ALA A 275 -9.15 1.65 19.38
C ALA A 275 -8.84 0.90 18.06
N ILE A 276 -9.76 0.92 17.09
CA ILE A 276 -9.54 0.31 15.76
C ILE A 276 -8.34 0.98 15.06
N GLU A 277 -8.27 2.31 15.02
CA GLU A 277 -7.12 3.02 14.43
C GLU A 277 -5.79 2.68 15.13
N ILE A 278 -5.82 2.44 16.44
CA ILE A 278 -4.63 2.00 17.19
C ILE A 278 -4.26 0.56 16.84
N TYR A 279 -5.23 -0.34 16.67
CA TYR A 279 -4.98 -1.71 16.21
C TYR A 279 -4.43 -1.74 14.78
N GLU A 280 -4.87 -0.84 13.90
CA GLU A 280 -4.28 -0.66 12.56
C GLU A 280 -2.82 -0.23 12.64
N LYS A 281 -2.48 0.70 13.54
CA LYS A 281 -1.07 1.06 13.82
C LYS A 281 -0.28 -0.13 14.36
N ALA A 282 -0.90 -1.00 15.16
CA ALA A 282 -0.25 -2.21 15.67
C ALA A 282 0.03 -3.24 14.55
N PHE A 283 -0.89 -3.40 13.59
CA PHE A 283 -0.64 -4.18 12.37
C PHE A 283 0.50 -3.55 11.55
N TYR A 284 0.48 -2.24 11.39
CA TYR A 284 1.49 -1.49 10.64
C TYR A 284 2.89 -1.69 11.22
N ALA A 285 3.03 -1.69 12.55
CA ALA A 285 4.29 -1.94 13.25
C ALA A 285 4.91 -3.31 12.91
N ILE A 286 4.10 -4.33 12.57
CA ILE A 286 4.56 -5.64 12.11
C ILE A 286 4.45 -5.81 10.59
N HIS A 287 4.57 -4.70 9.86
CA HIS A 287 4.60 -4.65 8.39
C HIS A 287 3.35 -5.25 7.74
N ILE A 288 2.18 -5.00 8.34
CA ILE A 288 0.88 -5.34 7.79
C ILE A 288 0.14 -4.04 7.52
N THR A 289 -0.13 -3.75 6.25
CA THR A 289 -0.91 -2.56 5.86
C THR A 289 -2.36 -2.97 5.62
N CYS A 290 -3.28 -2.19 6.18
CA CYS A 290 -4.72 -2.34 5.96
C CYS A 290 -5.24 -1.07 5.28
N LYS A 291 -5.97 -1.20 4.18
CA LYS A 291 -6.73 -0.11 3.54
C LYS A 291 -8.08 -0.68 3.13
N GLY A 292 -9.15 -0.18 3.74
CA GLY A 292 -10.47 -0.80 3.63
C GLY A 292 -10.40 -2.28 4.02
N ARG A 293 -10.99 -3.15 3.20
CA ARG A 293 -10.99 -4.61 3.39
C ARG A 293 -9.74 -5.32 2.83
N ARG A 294 -8.81 -4.58 2.22
CA ARG A 294 -7.53 -5.11 1.73
C ARG A 294 -6.49 -5.12 2.83
N ARG A 295 -5.69 -6.18 2.83
CA ARG A 295 -4.56 -6.36 3.74
C ARG A 295 -3.36 -6.90 2.96
N HIS A 296 -2.25 -6.16 2.99
CA HIS A 296 -0.97 -6.61 2.46
C HIS A 296 -0.03 -6.94 3.63
N ILE A 297 0.73 -8.02 3.47
CA ILE A 297 1.62 -8.56 4.48
C ILE A 297 3.02 -8.55 3.87
N TRP A 298 3.96 -7.92 4.56
CA TRP A 298 5.30 -7.65 4.04
C TRP A 298 6.39 -8.14 4.99
N GLY A 299 7.61 -8.33 4.50
CA GLY A 299 8.76 -8.62 5.33
C GLY A 299 8.75 -10.02 5.94
N ASP A 300 8.22 -11.02 5.23
CA ASP A 300 8.26 -12.41 5.71
C ASP A 300 9.71 -12.86 5.94
N ALA A 301 10.60 -12.66 4.96
CA ALA A 301 12.04 -12.91 5.11
C ALA A 301 12.71 -12.05 6.20
N PHE A 302 12.15 -10.87 6.50
CA PHE A 302 12.63 -10.02 7.58
C PHE A 302 12.34 -10.62 8.95
N PHE A 303 11.17 -11.22 9.15
CA PHE A 303 10.82 -11.87 10.42
C PHE A 303 11.22 -13.36 10.50
N ASP A 304 11.67 -13.96 9.40
CA ASP A 304 12.15 -15.35 9.31
C ASP A 304 13.54 -15.56 9.92
N LYS A 305 13.70 -15.17 11.20
CA LYS A 305 14.94 -15.25 11.97
C LYS A 305 14.65 -15.49 13.44
N GLN A 306 15.65 -16.03 14.14
CA GLN A 306 15.64 -16.08 15.60
C GLN A 306 15.92 -14.69 16.18
N LEU A 307 15.12 -14.27 17.14
CA LEU A 307 15.23 -12.97 17.80
C LEU A 307 16.40 -12.98 18.77
N ALA A 308 17.24 -11.94 18.71
CA ALA A 308 18.49 -11.86 19.44
C ALA A 308 18.33 -11.20 20.82
N SER A 309 17.21 -10.52 21.08
CA SER A 309 16.98 -9.79 22.33
C SER A 309 15.49 -9.52 22.60
N GLY A 310 15.21 -8.80 23.69
CA GLY A 310 13.87 -8.30 24.03
C GLY A 310 12.96 -9.36 24.65
N THR A 311 11.66 -9.05 24.69
CA THR A 311 10.64 -9.90 25.34
C THR A 311 10.56 -11.32 24.75
N TYR A 312 10.96 -11.47 23.49
CA TYR A 312 10.86 -12.70 22.73
C TYR A 312 12.22 -13.30 22.37
N GLU A 313 13.28 -12.95 23.11
CA GLU A 313 14.64 -13.47 22.90
C GLU A 313 14.65 -15.00 22.76
N GLY A 314 15.39 -15.49 21.76
CA GLY A 314 15.53 -16.91 21.46
C GLY A 314 14.33 -17.53 20.74
N GLN A 315 13.21 -16.82 20.59
CA GLN A 315 12.06 -17.27 19.79
C GLN A 315 12.20 -16.85 18.32
N HIS A 316 11.43 -17.48 17.45
CA HIS A 316 11.45 -17.18 16.02
C HIS A 316 10.47 -16.04 15.69
N GLY A 317 10.94 -14.99 15.02
CA GLY A 317 10.19 -13.75 14.78
C GLY A 317 8.88 -13.96 14.03
N GLU A 318 8.88 -14.79 12.99
CA GLU A 318 7.69 -15.10 12.20
C GLU A 318 6.57 -15.72 13.06
N TRP A 319 6.92 -16.63 13.96
CA TRP A 319 5.97 -17.26 14.86
C TRP A 319 5.35 -16.23 15.80
N ILE A 320 6.16 -15.34 16.39
CA ILE A 320 5.66 -14.24 17.23
C ILE A 320 4.71 -13.34 16.43
N ARG A 321 5.11 -12.98 15.20
CA ARG A 321 4.30 -12.14 14.31
C ARG A 321 2.95 -12.75 13.99
N ILE A 322 2.89 -14.06 13.72
CA ILE A 322 1.62 -14.78 13.51
C ILE A 322 0.74 -14.72 14.77
N MET A 323 1.31 -14.96 15.95
CA MET A 323 0.56 -14.88 17.22
C MET A 323 0.01 -13.47 17.47
N LEU A 324 0.82 -12.42 17.24
CA LEU A 324 0.37 -11.03 17.37
C LEU A 324 -0.75 -10.70 16.38
N ARG A 325 -0.64 -11.17 15.13
CA ARG A 325 -1.69 -11.00 14.13
C ARG A 325 -3.02 -11.62 14.57
N LEU A 326 -3.01 -12.84 15.11
CA LEU A 326 -4.22 -13.50 15.61
C LEU A 326 -4.84 -12.71 16.77
N LYS A 327 -4.01 -12.27 17.72
CA LYS A 327 -4.44 -11.41 18.83
C LYS A 327 -5.08 -10.12 18.34
N LEU A 328 -4.47 -9.44 17.37
CA LEU A 328 -4.98 -8.19 16.81
C LEU A 328 -6.30 -8.39 16.05
N VAL A 329 -6.39 -9.42 15.20
CA VAL A 329 -7.65 -9.76 14.50
C VAL A 329 -8.76 -9.98 15.52
N SER A 330 -8.49 -10.77 16.56
CA SER A 330 -9.47 -11.02 17.61
C SER A 330 -9.99 -9.71 18.21
N GLN A 331 -9.11 -8.75 18.55
CA GLN A 331 -9.53 -7.46 19.11
C GLN A 331 -10.28 -6.57 18.10
N VAL A 332 -9.89 -6.58 16.83
CA VAL A 332 -10.62 -5.85 15.77
C VAL A 332 -12.03 -6.39 15.60
N VAL A 333 -12.21 -7.72 15.59
CA VAL A 333 -13.55 -8.35 15.52
C VAL A 333 -14.40 -7.96 16.73
N LEU A 334 -13.81 -7.93 17.93
CA LEU A 334 -14.49 -7.45 19.13
C LEU A 334 -14.90 -5.97 19.00
N ALA A 335 -13.99 -5.11 18.55
CA ALA A 335 -14.26 -3.68 18.41
C ALA A 335 -15.40 -3.41 17.42
N TYR A 336 -15.40 -4.05 16.24
CA TYR A 336 -16.51 -3.96 15.30
C TYR A 336 -17.82 -4.52 15.87
N SER A 337 -17.77 -5.64 16.60
CA SER A 337 -18.95 -6.21 17.27
C SER A 337 -19.53 -5.25 18.31
N THR A 338 -18.69 -4.54 19.07
CA THR A 338 -19.11 -3.51 20.03
C THR A 338 -19.80 -2.33 19.34
N LEU A 339 -19.37 -1.97 18.13
CA LEU A 339 -20.04 -0.96 17.29
C LEU A 339 -21.31 -1.48 16.60
N LYS A 340 -21.62 -2.78 16.73
CA LYS A 340 -22.69 -3.48 16.00
C LYS A 340 -22.48 -3.49 14.48
N GLU A 341 -21.24 -3.32 14.04
CA GLU A 341 -20.81 -3.46 12.64
C GLU A 341 -20.49 -4.93 12.36
N TYR A 342 -21.53 -5.76 12.43
CA TYR A 342 -21.39 -7.22 12.40
C TYR A 342 -20.85 -7.74 11.06
N GLU A 343 -21.13 -7.04 9.95
CA GLU A 343 -20.57 -7.38 8.64
C GLU A 343 -19.04 -7.26 8.62
N GLU A 344 -18.49 -6.21 9.24
CA GLU A 344 -17.03 -6.04 9.35
C GLU A 344 -16.42 -7.06 10.31
N ALA A 345 -17.08 -7.30 11.45
CA ALA A 345 -16.65 -8.33 12.39
C ALA A 345 -16.61 -9.73 11.74
N GLU A 346 -17.63 -10.07 10.95
CA GLU A 346 -17.69 -11.30 10.16
C GLU A 346 -16.56 -11.33 9.12
N PHE A 347 -16.41 -10.27 8.33
CA PHE A 347 -15.42 -10.21 7.26
C PHE A 347 -14.00 -10.48 7.76
N TRP A 348 -13.54 -9.76 8.79
CA TRP A 348 -12.18 -9.89 9.31
C TRP A 348 -11.93 -11.23 10.00
N GLY A 349 -12.94 -11.73 10.70
CA GLY A 349 -12.91 -13.03 11.35
C GLY A 349 -12.83 -14.17 10.35
N MET A 350 -13.78 -14.23 9.42
CA MET A 350 -13.82 -15.25 8.38
C MET A 350 -12.60 -15.23 7.48
N ARG A 351 -12.11 -14.05 7.07
CA ARG A 351 -10.85 -13.94 6.31
C ARG A 351 -9.69 -14.65 7.00
N THR A 352 -9.60 -14.56 8.33
CA THR A 352 -8.53 -15.21 9.09
C THR A 352 -8.78 -16.72 9.22
N ILE A 353 -10.02 -17.12 9.47
CA ILE A 353 -10.44 -18.54 9.49
C ILE A 353 -10.13 -19.23 8.17
N TYR A 354 -10.54 -18.65 7.03
CA TYR A 354 -10.28 -19.21 5.70
C TYR A 354 -8.77 -19.36 5.42
N ILE A 355 -7.95 -18.36 5.75
CA ILE A 355 -6.49 -18.45 5.56
C ILE A 355 -5.90 -19.58 6.41
N MET A 356 -6.39 -19.77 7.63
CA MET A 356 -5.93 -20.87 8.48
C MET A 356 -6.33 -22.23 7.89
N ARG A 357 -7.59 -22.39 7.45
CA ARG A 357 -8.07 -23.62 6.81
C ARG A 357 -7.25 -24.00 5.59
N GLN A 358 -7.00 -23.04 4.69
CA GLN A 358 -6.19 -23.22 3.50
C GLN A 358 -4.77 -23.69 3.83
N ARG A 359 -4.14 -23.10 4.86
CA ARG A 359 -2.79 -23.50 5.29
C ARG A 359 -2.75 -24.89 5.92
N MET A 360 -3.85 -25.35 6.50
CA MET A 360 -3.96 -26.69 7.10
C MET A 360 -4.37 -27.77 6.10
N GLY A 361 -4.72 -27.41 4.85
CA GLY A 361 -5.21 -28.37 3.86
C GLY A 361 -6.55 -29.02 4.25
N VAL A 362 -7.33 -28.37 5.12
CA VAL A 362 -8.65 -28.84 5.55
C VAL A 362 -9.66 -28.46 4.47
N GLU A 363 -10.25 -29.45 3.79
CA GLU A 363 -11.40 -29.25 2.90
C GLU A 363 -12.67 -28.97 3.72
N ASP A 364 -13.57 -28.16 3.14
CA ASP A 364 -14.76 -27.57 3.77
C ASP A 364 -15.65 -28.61 4.49
N ASP A 365 -15.46 -28.79 5.81
CA ASP A 365 -16.53 -28.88 6.85
C ASP A 365 -16.05 -29.43 8.22
N GLU A 366 -14.79 -29.85 8.38
CA GLU A 366 -14.27 -30.34 9.67
C GLU A 366 -13.05 -29.54 10.16
N ASP A 367 -13.31 -28.40 10.81
CA ASP A 367 -12.27 -27.66 11.54
C ASP A 367 -11.79 -28.48 12.74
N THR A 368 -10.66 -29.18 12.57
CA THR A 368 -9.99 -29.84 13.68
C THR A 368 -9.21 -28.80 14.49
N PRO A 369 -9.47 -28.64 15.80
CA PRO A 369 -8.79 -27.64 16.60
C PRO A 369 -7.29 -27.92 16.72
N LEU A 370 -6.49 -26.86 16.58
CA LEU A 370 -5.04 -26.89 16.80
C LEU A 370 -4.71 -26.80 18.30
N ILE A 371 -5.04 -27.84 19.08
CA ILE A 371 -4.93 -27.84 20.55
C ILE A 371 -3.48 -27.63 21.04
N GLY A 372 -2.48 -27.99 20.24
CA GLY A 372 -1.05 -27.79 20.57
C GLY A 372 -0.47 -26.43 20.14
N PHE A 373 -1.24 -25.56 19.50
CA PHE A 373 -0.73 -24.28 18.99
C PHE A 373 -0.68 -23.22 20.11
N PRO A 374 0.45 -22.50 20.30
CA PRO A 374 0.60 -21.54 21.41
C PRO A 374 -0.47 -20.42 21.47
N SER A 375 -1.13 -20.12 20.36
CA SER A 375 -2.24 -19.14 20.30
C SER A 375 -3.60 -19.78 20.02
N ALA A 376 -3.80 -21.06 20.38
CA ALA A 376 -5.08 -21.76 20.24
C ALA A 376 -6.25 -21.00 20.90
N GLY A 377 -6.02 -20.39 22.06
CA GLY A 377 -7.03 -19.57 22.72
C GLY A 377 -7.43 -18.31 21.94
N ASP A 378 -6.49 -17.66 21.26
CA ASP A 378 -6.78 -16.50 20.41
C ASP A 378 -7.56 -16.91 19.15
N ILE A 379 -7.26 -18.08 18.59
CA ILE A 379 -8.02 -18.68 17.50
C ILE A 379 -9.45 -18.96 17.94
N GLY A 380 -9.65 -19.62 19.09
CA GLY A 380 -10.97 -19.87 19.67
C GLY A 380 -11.78 -18.59 19.86
N ARG A 381 -11.14 -17.50 20.30
CA ARG A 381 -11.78 -16.18 20.42
C ARG A 381 -12.20 -15.59 19.07
N ILE A 382 -11.42 -15.81 18.01
CA ILE A 382 -11.81 -15.38 16.65
C ILE A 382 -13.08 -16.15 16.25
N TYR A 383 -13.07 -17.49 16.31
CA TYR A 383 -14.25 -18.30 15.99
C TYR A 383 -15.48 -17.88 16.82
N PHE A 384 -15.30 -17.67 18.12
CA PHE A 384 -16.38 -17.23 19.01
C PHE A 384 -16.96 -15.88 18.58
N ARG A 385 -16.11 -14.85 18.46
CA ARG A 385 -16.55 -13.47 18.14
C ARG A 385 -17.18 -13.39 16.76
N THR A 386 -16.64 -14.10 15.78
CA THR A 386 -17.21 -14.20 14.43
C THR A 386 -18.55 -14.94 14.43
N GLY A 387 -18.65 -16.05 15.17
CA GLY A 387 -19.91 -16.78 15.33
C GLY A 387 -21.00 -15.94 16.00
N VAL A 388 -20.65 -15.13 17.00
CA VAL A 388 -21.57 -14.15 17.61
C VAL A 388 -22.01 -13.09 16.59
N ALA A 389 -21.09 -12.52 15.81
CA ALA A 389 -21.45 -11.54 14.76
C ALA A 389 -22.39 -12.14 13.70
N MET A 390 -22.18 -13.40 13.30
CA MET A 390 -23.08 -14.12 12.39
C MET A 390 -24.45 -14.38 13.01
N LYS A 391 -24.49 -14.73 14.31
CA LYS A 391 -25.74 -14.91 15.05
C LYS A 391 -26.56 -13.61 15.06
N GLU A 392 -25.93 -12.47 15.33
CA GLU A 392 -26.61 -11.16 15.33
C GLU A 392 -27.13 -10.76 13.94
N GLN A 393 -26.55 -11.32 12.88
CA GLN A 393 -27.03 -11.21 11.49
C GLN A 393 -28.07 -12.29 11.11
N ALA A 394 -28.57 -13.06 12.07
CA ALA A 394 -29.50 -14.17 11.87
C ALA A 394 -28.99 -15.33 10.97
N LYS A 395 -27.66 -15.43 10.76
CA LYS A 395 -27.00 -16.55 10.07
C LYS A 395 -26.76 -17.71 11.04
N LEU A 396 -27.85 -18.30 11.55
CA LEU A 396 -27.80 -19.21 12.70
C LEU A 396 -27.06 -20.53 12.44
N GLU A 397 -27.11 -21.06 11.22
CA GLU A 397 -26.41 -22.30 10.86
C GLU A 397 -24.90 -22.10 10.85
N ASP A 398 -24.42 -21.04 10.20
CA ASP A 398 -23.00 -20.68 10.15
C ASP A 398 -22.48 -20.31 11.54
N ALA A 399 -23.26 -19.51 12.29
CA ALA A 399 -22.95 -19.19 13.69
C ALA A 399 -22.78 -20.46 14.53
N ARG A 400 -23.67 -21.45 14.36
CA ARG A 400 -23.58 -22.73 15.07
C ARG A 400 -22.30 -23.49 14.71
N LYS A 401 -21.91 -23.53 13.43
CA LYS A 401 -20.67 -24.18 13.00
C LYS A 401 -19.47 -23.54 13.70
N LEU A 402 -19.31 -22.21 13.62
CA LEU A 402 -18.17 -21.52 14.20
C LEU A 402 -18.14 -21.60 15.74
N LEU A 403 -19.29 -21.50 16.40
CA LEU A 403 -19.37 -21.57 17.86
C LEU A 403 -19.03 -22.96 18.41
N LYS A 404 -19.30 -24.04 17.66
CA LYS A 404 -18.87 -25.40 18.03
C LYS A 404 -17.34 -25.49 18.01
N VAL A 405 -16.73 -25.01 16.93
CA VAL A 405 -15.26 -24.99 16.81
C VAL A 405 -14.66 -24.11 17.91
N ALA A 406 -15.27 -22.96 18.22
CA ALA A 406 -14.86 -22.12 19.33
C ALA A 406 -14.89 -22.86 20.67
N HIS A 407 -15.91 -23.68 20.93
CA HIS A 407 -16.01 -24.52 22.12
C HIS A 407 -14.91 -25.57 22.16
N ASP A 408 -14.54 -26.15 21.02
CA ASP A 408 -13.46 -27.14 21.00
C ASP A 408 -12.09 -26.51 21.29
N TYR A 409 -11.89 -25.23 20.95
CA TYR A 409 -10.73 -24.43 21.39
C TYR A 409 -10.83 -23.92 22.84
N LEU A 410 -12.04 -23.66 23.33
CA LEU A 410 -12.32 -23.00 24.62
C LEU A 410 -13.44 -23.74 25.39
N PRO A 411 -13.21 -25.00 25.80
CA PRO A 411 -14.28 -25.88 26.29
C PRO A 411 -14.90 -25.44 27.64
N GLU A 412 -14.15 -24.67 28.43
CA GLU A 412 -14.58 -24.21 29.75
C GLU A 412 -15.15 -22.78 29.73
N ASP A 413 -15.12 -22.11 28.58
CA ASP A 413 -15.55 -20.72 28.44
C ASP A 413 -17.09 -20.60 28.51
N GLN A 414 -17.56 -19.97 29.58
CA GLN A 414 -18.99 -19.84 29.86
C GLN A 414 -19.73 -18.98 28.82
N GLU A 415 -19.05 -18.01 28.20
CA GLU A 415 -19.66 -17.18 27.16
C GLU A 415 -19.90 -18.00 25.88
N VAL A 416 -18.94 -18.85 25.52
CA VAL A 416 -19.06 -19.77 24.38
C VAL A 416 -20.22 -20.76 24.59
N ILE A 417 -20.28 -21.38 25.78
CA ILE A 417 -21.35 -22.32 26.14
C ILE A 417 -22.72 -21.62 26.11
N ALA A 418 -22.82 -20.41 26.65
CA ALA A 418 -24.05 -19.64 26.66
C ALA A 418 -24.49 -19.26 25.23
N ALA A 419 -23.57 -18.83 24.37
CA ALA A 419 -23.85 -18.52 22.98
C ALA A 419 -24.37 -19.74 22.22
N LEU A 420 -23.74 -20.91 22.37
CA LEU A 420 -24.19 -22.17 21.78
C LEU A 420 -25.61 -22.57 22.25
N ARG A 421 -25.89 -22.48 23.55
CA ARG A 421 -27.22 -22.77 24.09
C ARG A 421 -28.28 -21.84 23.52
N SER A 422 -27.95 -20.56 23.34
CA SER A 422 -28.88 -19.57 22.77
C SER A 422 -29.32 -19.86 21.33
N ILE A 423 -28.57 -20.71 20.62
CA ILE A 423 -28.89 -21.15 19.25
C ILE A 423 -29.28 -22.64 19.19
N GLY A 424 -29.72 -23.20 20.33
CA GLY A 424 -30.31 -24.54 20.41
C GLY A 424 -29.30 -25.69 20.42
N TRP A 425 -28.03 -25.44 20.73
CA TRP A 425 -27.07 -26.53 20.95
C TRP A 425 -27.18 -27.06 22.39
N THR A 426 -27.18 -28.40 22.50
CA THR A 426 -27.18 -29.12 23.77
C THR A 426 -25.95 -30.03 23.82
N PRO A 427 -25.14 -29.97 24.90
CA PRO A 427 -24.01 -30.88 25.06
C PRO A 427 -24.49 -32.34 25.05
N GLY A 428 -23.86 -33.20 24.23
CA GLY A 428 -24.13 -34.64 24.23
C GLY A 428 -25.25 -35.13 23.29
N LEU A 429 -25.90 -34.25 22.52
CA LEU A 429 -26.77 -34.64 21.41
C LEU A 429 -25.96 -34.64 20.10
N THR A 430 -25.15 -35.67 19.88
CA THR A 430 -24.85 -36.11 18.52
C THR A 430 -26.20 -36.51 17.91
N ARG A 431 -26.65 -35.80 16.86
CA ARG A 431 -27.85 -36.21 16.14
C ARG A 431 -27.62 -37.66 15.67
N PRO A 432 -28.53 -38.61 15.93
CA PRO A 432 -28.53 -39.84 15.16
C PRO A 432 -28.83 -39.47 13.71
N PHE A 433 -28.12 -40.12 12.80
CA PHE A 433 -28.23 -40.01 11.35
C PHE A 433 -29.68 -40.09 10.84
#